data_AF-A0A3S0GRD1-F1
#
_entry.id   AF-A0A3S0GRD1-F1
#
_cell.length_a   1.000
_cell.length_b   1.000
_cell.length_c   1.000
_cell.angle_alpha   90.00
_cell.angle_beta   90.00
_cell.angle_gamma   90.00
#
_symmetry.space_group_name_H-M   'P 1'
#
loop_
_entity.id
_entity.type
_entity.pdbx_description
1 polymer ?
#
loop_
_entity_poly.entity_id
_entity_poly.type
_entity_poly.pdbx_seq_one_letter_code
_entity_poly.pdbx_strand_id
1 'polypeptide(L)'
;MSYTAPIKDMLFDIEHLANIGEIAKLPGFEDAGLETAQAVLEECARFNQDVVAPLNVPGDRNPSSLKDGAVTTTPGFKEAFAQYVAG
;
A
#
# COMPACT_ATOMS: atom_id res chain seq x y z
N MET A 1 -18.46 -0.08 -0.77
CA MET A 1 -17.70 -1.17 -1.41
C MET A 1 -16.41 -1.33 -0.63
N SER A 2 -16.07 -2.55 -0.26
CA SER A 2 -14.76 -2.88 0.32
C SER A 2 -13.75 -3.02 -0.82
N TYR A 3 -12.60 -2.36 -0.68
CA TYR A 3 -11.44 -2.68 -1.52
C TYR A 3 -10.87 -4.04 -1.07
N THR A 4 -10.42 -4.86 -2.01
CA THR A 4 -9.73 -6.11 -1.72
C THR A 4 -8.53 -6.22 -2.66
N ALA A 5 -7.33 -6.32 -2.10
CA ALA A 5 -6.11 -6.37 -2.89
C ALA A 5 -5.98 -7.73 -3.61
N PRO A 6 -5.66 -7.76 -4.92
CA PRO A 6 -5.56 -9.00 -5.69
C PRO A 6 -4.19 -9.68 -5.49
N ILE A 7 -3.83 -10.02 -4.24
CA ILE A 7 -2.50 -10.54 -3.88
C ILE A 7 -2.11 -11.76 -4.70
N LYS A 8 -3.05 -12.67 -4.96
CA LYS A 8 -2.78 -13.89 -5.73
C LYS A 8 -2.30 -13.60 -7.16
N ASP A 9 -2.90 -12.60 -7.79
CA ASP A 9 -2.57 -12.18 -9.15
C ASP A 9 -1.21 -11.48 -9.17
N MET A 10 -0.97 -10.60 -8.19
CA MET A 10 0.33 -9.94 -8.01
C MET A 10 1.47 -10.94 -7.79
N LEU A 11 1.26 -11.96 -6.95
CA LEU A 11 2.26 -13.00 -6.71
C LEU A 11 2.50 -13.87 -7.93
N PHE A 12 1.44 -14.19 -8.69
CA PHE A 12 1.58 -14.91 -9.96
C PHE A 12 2.49 -14.15 -10.92
N ASP A 13 2.28 -12.84 -11.08
CA ASP A 13 3.12 -11.99 -11.93
C ASP A 13 4.57 -11.90 -11.41
N ILE A 14 4.75 -11.73 -10.10
CA ILE A 14 6.08 -11.66 -9.47
C ILE A 14 6.85 -12.97 -9.65
N GLU A 15 6.19 -14.11 -9.47
CA GLU A 15 6.83 -15.42 -9.57
C GLU A 15 7.09 -15.82 -11.03
N HIS A 16 6.07 -15.73 -11.89
CA HIS A 16 6.12 -16.35 -13.22
C HIS A 16 6.48 -15.40 -14.35
N LEU A 17 6.24 -14.10 -14.20
CA LEU A 17 6.54 -13.11 -15.23
C LEU A 17 7.83 -12.33 -14.91
N ALA A 18 7.97 -11.87 -13.67
CA ALA A 18 9.16 -11.14 -13.23
C ALA A 18 10.32 -12.05 -12.81
N ASN A 19 10.03 -13.33 -12.49
CA ASN A 19 11.00 -14.33 -12.02
C ASN A 19 11.84 -13.80 -10.84
N ILE A 20 11.16 -13.47 -9.74
CA ILE A 20 11.78 -12.92 -8.52
C ILE A 20 12.95 -13.76 -7.98
N GLY A 21 12.97 -15.07 -8.28
CA GLY A 21 14.09 -15.95 -7.94
C GLY A 21 15.42 -15.55 -8.58
N GLU A 22 15.43 -14.91 -9.76
CA GLU A 22 16.66 -14.36 -10.35
C GLU A 22 17.09 -13.06 -9.69
N ILE A 23 16.13 -12.25 -9.23
CA ILE A 23 16.41 -11.02 -8.47
C ILE A 23 17.10 -11.36 -7.15
N ALA A 24 16.62 -12.41 -6.47
CA ALA A 24 17.21 -12.86 -5.22
C ALA A 24 18.67 -13.36 -5.32
N LYS A 25 19.20 -13.58 -6.55
CA LYS A 25 20.61 -13.94 -6.77
C LYS A 25 21.52 -12.73 -6.92
N LEU A 26 20.96 -11.52 -7.06
CA LEU A 26 21.75 -10.30 -7.21
C LEU A 26 22.34 -9.89 -5.84
N PRO A 27 23.60 -9.42 -5.81
CA PRO A 27 24.21 -8.96 -4.56
C PRO A 27 23.36 -7.87 -3.89
N GLY A 28 22.96 -8.10 -2.65
CA GLY A 28 22.13 -7.18 -1.86
C GLY A 28 20.61 -7.38 -2.00
N PHE A 29 20.16 -8.43 -2.71
CA PHE A 29 18.75 -8.78 -2.90
C PHE A 29 18.42 -10.18 -2.38
N GLU A 30 19.29 -10.80 -1.60
CA GLU A 30 19.16 -12.19 -1.15
C GLU A 30 17.84 -12.47 -0.43
N ASP A 31 17.32 -11.48 0.30
CA ASP A 31 16.04 -11.55 1.02
C ASP A 31 14.83 -11.14 0.17
N ALA A 32 15.02 -10.68 -1.07
CA ALA A 32 13.95 -10.27 -1.98
C ALA A 32 13.34 -11.47 -2.71
N GLY A 33 13.03 -12.53 -1.97
CA GLY A 33 12.38 -13.75 -2.47
C GLY A 33 10.85 -13.68 -2.46
N LEU A 34 10.20 -14.72 -2.99
CA LEU A 34 8.75 -14.80 -3.10
C LEU A 34 8.05 -14.77 -1.73
N GLU A 35 8.63 -15.39 -0.70
CA GLU A 35 8.09 -15.38 0.67
C GLU A 35 8.05 -13.95 1.24
N THR A 36 9.14 -13.20 1.11
CA THR A 36 9.21 -11.79 1.51
C THR A 36 8.21 -10.95 0.72
N ALA A 37 8.09 -11.17 -0.59
CA ALA A 37 7.12 -10.47 -1.42
C ALA A 37 5.68 -10.74 -0.96
N GLN A 38 5.34 -11.99 -0.63
CA GLN A 38 4.03 -12.35 -0.09
C GLN A 38 3.76 -11.63 1.23
N ALA A 39 4.68 -11.70 2.19
CA ALA A 39 4.50 -11.05 3.49
C ALA A 39 4.30 -9.53 3.37
N VAL A 40 5.10 -8.88 2.52
CA VAL A 40 4.96 -7.44 2.25
C VAL A 40 3.62 -7.12 1.61
N LEU A 41 3.17 -7.90 0.61
CA LEU A 41 1.89 -7.68 -0.05
C LEU A 41 0.70 -7.89 0.90
N GLU A 42 0.75 -8.89 1.78
CA GLU A 42 -0.30 -9.16 2.77
C GLU A 42 -0.44 -8.00 3.77
N GLU A 43 0.67 -7.50 4.29
CA GLU A 43 0.68 -6.36 5.20
C GLU A 43 0.23 -5.06 4.52
N CYS A 44 0.71 -4.81 3.28
CA CYS A 44 0.24 -3.69 2.47
C CYS A 44 -1.26 -3.79 2.18
N ALA A 45 -1.76 -4.99 1.88
CA ALA A 45 -3.17 -5.21 1.61
C ALA A 45 -4.01 -4.90 2.86
N ARG A 46 -3.60 -5.41 4.03
CA ARG A 46 -4.28 -5.11 5.31
C ARG A 46 -4.38 -3.60 5.54
N PHE A 47 -3.26 -2.88 5.44
CA PHE A 47 -3.26 -1.43 5.62
C PHE A 47 -4.16 -0.70 4.62
N ASN A 48 -4.06 -1.04 3.34
CA ASN A 48 -4.87 -0.38 2.32
C ASN A 48 -6.37 -0.69 2.45
N GLN A 49 -6.73 -1.90 2.87
CA GLN A 49 -8.12 -2.30 3.06
C GLN A 49 -8.74 -1.71 4.32
N ASP A 50 -8.00 -1.71 5.43
CA ASP A 50 -8.54 -1.38 6.74
C ASP A 50 -8.39 0.11 7.10
N VAL A 51 -7.37 0.78 6.55
CA VAL A 51 -7.04 2.18 6.88
C VAL A 51 -7.33 3.11 5.70
N VAL A 52 -6.82 2.79 4.50
CA VAL A 52 -6.89 3.72 3.36
C VAL A 52 -8.25 3.69 2.67
N ALA A 53 -8.75 2.52 2.29
CA ALA A 53 -10.00 2.38 1.54
C ALA A 53 -11.23 3.01 2.23
N PRO A 54 -11.38 2.95 3.57
CA PRO A 54 -12.48 3.62 4.26
C PRO A 54 -12.47 5.15 4.12
N LEU A 55 -11.31 5.76 3.85
CA LEU A 55 -11.17 7.22 3.67
C LEU A 55 -11.60 7.70 2.28
N ASN A 56 -11.79 6.80 1.32
CA ASN A 56 -12.02 7.16 -0.08
C ASN A 56 -13.30 8.00 -0.27
N VAL A 57 -14.46 7.49 0.17
CA VAL A 57 -15.75 8.20 0.03
C VAL A 57 -15.83 9.45 0.93
N PRO A 58 -15.43 9.41 2.21
CA PRO A 58 -15.37 10.61 3.04
C PRO A 58 -14.44 11.70 2.47
N GLY A 59 -13.32 11.32 1.85
CA GLY A 59 -12.39 12.20 1.17
C GLY A 59 -13.00 12.90 -0.03
N ASP A 60 -13.71 12.16 -0.87
CA ASP A 60 -14.39 12.73 -2.03
C ASP A 60 -15.50 13.73 -1.62
N ARG A 61 -16.21 13.42 -0.53
CA ARG A 61 -17.28 14.26 0.02
C ARG A 61 -16.78 15.49 0.78
N ASN A 62 -15.58 15.41 1.37
CA ASN A 62 -14.98 16.47 2.18
C ASN A 62 -13.54 16.72 1.69
N PRO A 63 -13.36 17.32 0.51
CA PRO A 63 -12.05 17.45 -0.11
C PRO A 63 -11.15 18.38 0.70
N SER A 64 -9.84 18.30 0.43
CA SER A 64 -8.86 19.26 0.95
C SER A 64 -9.23 20.69 0.59
N SER A 65 -8.85 21.64 1.44
CA SER A 65 -9.07 23.07 1.23
C SER A 65 -7.77 23.87 1.32
N LEU A 66 -7.71 24.98 0.57
CA LEU A 66 -6.63 25.96 0.65
C LEU A 66 -7.20 27.24 1.27
N LYS A 67 -6.54 27.75 2.32
CA LYS A 67 -6.89 29.01 2.96
C LYS A 67 -5.63 29.71 3.46
N ASP A 68 -5.47 31.00 3.12
CA ASP A 68 -4.37 31.85 3.60
C ASP A 68 -2.97 31.24 3.38
N GLY A 69 -2.78 30.54 2.25
CA GLY A 69 -1.53 29.86 1.90
C GLY A 69 -1.32 28.51 2.58
N ALA A 70 -2.24 28.04 3.43
CA ALA A 70 -2.19 26.75 4.10
C ALA A 70 -3.19 25.76 3.51
N VAL A 71 -2.73 24.53 3.25
CA VAL A 71 -3.57 23.41 2.80
C VAL A 71 -4.01 22.59 4.01
N THR A 72 -5.31 22.35 4.12
CA THR A 72 -5.90 21.43 5.10
C THR A 72 -6.35 20.16 4.39
N THR A 73 -5.83 19.01 4.80
CA THR A 73 -6.23 17.70 4.28
C THR A 73 -7.60 17.29 4.83
N THR A 74 -8.31 16.44 4.08
CA THR A 74 -9.51 15.76 4.56
C THR A 74 -9.24 15.07 5.92
N PRO A 75 -10.20 15.08 6.86
CA PRO A 75 -10.13 14.29 8.08
C PRO A 75 -9.75 12.82 7.85
N GLY A 76 -8.88 12.26 8.69
CA GLY A 76 -8.44 10.87 8.62
C GLY A 76 -7.15 10.64 7.81
N PHE A 77 -6.86 11.48 6.81
CA PHE A 77 -5.65 11.30 5.99
C PHE A 77 -4.35 11.57 6.76
N LYS A 78 -4.37 12.48 7.73
CA LYS A 78 -3.21 12.75 8.58
C LYS A 78 -2.89 11.55 9.48
N GLU A 79 -3.91 10.93 10.05
CA GLU A 79 -3.80 9.76 10.91
C GLU A 79 -3.37 8.53 10.12
N ALA A 80 -3.94 8.32 8.92
CA ALA A 80 -3.51 7.26 8.02
C ALA A 80 -2.06 7.43 7.58
N PHE A 81 -1.62 8.66 7.27
CA PHE A 81 -0.23 8.94 6.94
C PHE A 81 0.71 8.66 8.13
N ALA A 82 0.30 9.02 9.35
CA ALA A 82 1.08 8.71 10.54
C ALA A 82 1.26 7.19 10.74
N GLN A 83 0.22 6.40 10.48
CA GLN A 83 0.30 4.93 10.53
C GLN A 83 1.22 4.38 9.43
N TYR A 84 1.10 4.89 8.19
CA TYR A 84 1.98 4.49 7.09
C TYR A 84 3.47 4.72 7.39
N VAL A 85 3.81 5.85 8.02
CA VAL A 85 5.19 6.19 8.38
C VAL A 85 5.71 5.38 9.57
N ALA A 86 4.82 4.87 10.42
CA ALA A 86 5.21 4.11 11.61
C ALA A 86 5.79 2.72 11.27
N GLY A 87 5.45 2.16 10.11
CA GLY A 87 5.85 0.80 9.69
C GLY A 87 4.94 -0.25 10.28
#